data_AF-A0A6P0XQZ8-F1
#
_entry.id   AF-A0A6P0XQZ8-F1
#
_cell.length_a   1.000
_cell.length_b   1.000
_cell.length_c   1.000
_cell.angle_alpha   90.00
_cell.angle_beta   90.00
_cell.angle_gamma   90.00
#
_symmetry.space_group_name_H-M   'P 1'
#
loop_
_entity.id
_entity.type
_entity.pdbx_description
1 polymer ?
#
loop_
_entity_poly.entity_id
_entity_poly.type
_entity_poly.pdbx_seq_one_letter_code
_entity_poly.pdbx_strand_id
1 'polypeptide(L)'
;RLLGLSYLWTGSINGVKLQIWATWLFYAVLVDLGDAVADELGLPFERISLEMLYRGLYHFTVAYNKGKASDPIQYFASAENQDLAVVKILRKPPARLDFSPFPTNHLTFFSSS
;
A
#
# COMPACT_ATOMS: atom_id res chain seq x y z
N ARG A 1 7.17 -26.33 -40.94
CA ARG A 1 8.29 -25.42 -40.57
C ARG A 1 7.72 -24.06 -40.09
N LEU A 2 6.93 -24.05 -39.01
CA LEU A 2 6.24 -22.85 -38.48
C LEU A 2 6.21 -22.86 -36.92
N LEU A 3 7.35 -23.12 -36.29
CA LEU A 3 7.50 -23.05 -34.82
C LEU A 3 8.77 -22.27 -34.40
N GLY A 4 9.26 -21.39 -35.28
CA GLY A 4 10.45 -20.56 -35.03
C GLY A 4 10.16 -19.09 -34.75
N LEU A 5 8.97 -18.58 -35.09
CA LEU A 5 8.61 -17.17 -34.94
C LEU A 5 7.90 -16.84 -33.63
N SER A 6 7.29 -17.82 -32.96
CA SER A 6 6.62 -17.63 -31.67
C SER A 6 7.59 -17.42 -30.50
N TYR A 7 8.86 -17.84 -30.63
CA TYR A 7 9.91 -17.55 -29.64
C TYR A 7 10.55 -16.17 -29.82
N LEU A 8 10.38 -15.55 -30.99
CA LEU A 8 11.07 -14.31 -31.37
C LEU A 8 10.43 -13.04 -30.81
N TRP A 9 9.15 -13.08 -30.42
CA TRP A 9 8.41 -11.86 -30.05
C TRP A 9 8.22 -11.64 -28.54
N THR A 10 8.36 -12.67 -27.70
CA THR A 10 8.25 -12.56 -26.23
C THR A 10 9.27 -13.40 -25.45
N GLY A 11 10.25 -14.01 -26.13
CA GLY A 11 11.21 -14.94 -25.53
C GLY A 11 12.69 -14.65 -25.84
N SER A 12 13.02 -13.45 -26.35
CA SER A 12 14.42 -13.04 -26.44
C SER A 12 14.98 -12.84 -25.03
N ILE A 13 16.18 -13.36 -24.76
CA ILE A 13 16.87 -13.20 -23.47
C ILE A 13 17.00 -11.71 -23.07
N ASN A 14 17.06 -10.82 -24.06
CA ASN A 14 17.08 -9.36 -23.84
C ASN A 14 15.71 -8.84 -23.38
N GLY A 15 14.61 -9.40 -23.87
CA GLY A 15 13.25 -9.08 -23.44
C GLY A 15 12.99 -9.54 -22.00
N VAL A 16 13.41 -10.76 -21.65
CA VAL A 16 13.30 -11.27 -20.27
C VAL A 16 14.14 -10.44 -19.31
N LYS A 17 15.37 -10.09 -19.70
CA LYS A 17 16.22 -9.18 -18.91
C LYS A 17 15.55 -7.83 -18.72
N LEU A 18 15.02 -7.23 -19.79
CA LEU A 18 14.33 -5.94 -19.72
C LEU A 18 13.11 -6.01 -18.80
N GLN A 19 12.33 -7.07 -18.85
CA GLN A 19 11.16 -7.24 -17.98
C GLN A 19 11.56 -7.31 -16.50
N ILE A 20 12.61 -8.08 -16.17
CA ILE A 20 13.14 -8.15 -14.81
C ILE A 20 13.61 -6.75 -14.37
N TRP A 21 14.41 -6.07 -15.20
CA TRP A 21 14.88 -4.71 -14.90
C TRP A 21 13.73 -3.72 -14.71
N ALA A 22 12.69 -3.81 -15.55
CA ALA A 22 11.51 -2.96 -15.44
C ALA A 22 10.75 -3.22 -14.13
N THR A 23 10.56 -4.48 -13.73
CA THR A 23 9.92 -4.81 -12.46
C THR A 23 10.74 -4.33 -11.26
N TRP A 24 12.06 -4.51 -11.30
CA TRP A 24 12.96 -4.02 -10.25
C TRP A 24 12.94 -2.49 -10.13
N LEU A 25 13.04 -1.78 -11.25
CA LEU A 25 13.01 -0.32 -11.29
C LEU A 25 11.65 0.21 -10.82
N PHE A 26 10.56 -0.41 -11.28
CA PHE A 26 9.22 -0.06 -10.84
C PHE A 26 9.06 -0.22 -9.33
N TYR A 27 9.54 -1.35 -8.78
CA TYR A 27 9.49 -1.60 -7.35
C TYR A 27 10.35 -0.60 -6.55
N ALA A 28 11.53 -0.24 -7.06
CA ALA A 28 12.40 0.76 -6.43
C ALA A 28 11.72 2.14 -6.35
N VAL A 29 11.08 2.58 -7.44
CA VAL A 29 10.30 3.84 -7.47
C VAL A 29 9.12 3.79 -6.50
N LEU A 30 8.45 2.63 -6.38
CA LEU A 30 7.32 2.47 -5.47
C LEU A 30 7.76 2.53 -3.99
N VAL A 31 8.93 1.97 -3.67
CA VAL A 31 9.55 2.05 -2.34
C VAL A 31 9.92 3.49 -2.01
N ASP A 32 10.61 4.18 -2.92
CA ASP A 32 11.03 5.58 -2.76
C ASP A 32 9.83 6.53 -2.54
N LEU A 33 8.76 6.37 -3.33
CA LEU A 33 7.52 7.10 -3.13
C LEU A 33 6.87 6.78 -1.77
N GLY A 34 6.88 5.51 -1.36
CA GLY A 34 6.34 5.09 -0.08
C GLY A 34 7.09 5.70 1.11
N ASP A 35 8.41 5.84 0.99
CA ASP A 35 9.27 6.47 2.00
C ASP A 35 8.98 7.96 2.10
N ALA A 36 8.92 8.67 0.97
CA ALA A 36 8.59 10.09 0.93
C ALA A 36 7.18 10.39 1.51
N VAL A 37 6.20 9.51 1.25
CA VAL A 37 4.85 9.62 1.86
C VAL A 37 4.89 9.31 3.36
N ALA A 38 5.75 8.39 3.81
CA ALA A 38 5.92 8.08 5.22
C ALA A 38 6.51 9.29 5.98
N ASP A 39 7.52 9.92 5.40
CA ASP A 39 8.17 11.13 5.92
C ASP A 39 7.20 12.30 6.02
N GLU A 40 6.42 12.56 4.96
CA GLU A 40 5.40 13.63 4.95
C GLU A 40 4.31 13.39 6.03
N LEU A 41 3.93 12.13 6.26
CA LEU A 41 2.96 11.75 7.29
C LEU A 41 3.56 11.65 8.70
N GLY A 42 4.90 11.71 8.84
CA GLY A 42 5.60 11.50 10.10
C GLY A 42 5.42 10.09 10.68
N LEU A 43 5.22 9.08 9.83
CA LEU A 43 5.01 7.68 10.21
C LEU A 43 6.21 6.81 9.80
N PRO A 44 6.51 5.72 10.52
CA PRO A 44 7.54 4.79 10.06
C PRO A 44 7.09 4.07 8.78
N PHE A 45 8.00 3.87 7.84
CA PHE A 45 7.75 3.24 6.53
C PHE A 45 6.99 1.89 6.61
N GLU A 46 7.20 1.11 7.67
CA GLU A 46 6.51 -0.15 7.93
C GLU A 46 4.97 0.00 7.98
N ARG A 47 4.50 1.20 8.33
CA ARG A 47 3.09 1.58 8.37
C ARG A 47 2.55 1.91 6.99
N ILE A 48 3.36 2.10 5.97
CA ILE A 48 2.91 2.31 4.60
C ILE A 48 2.72 0.96 3.89
N SER A 49 1.59 0.83 3.19
CA SER A 49 1.25 -0.33 2.38
C SER A 49 1.57 -0.05 0.92
N LEU A 50 2.64 -0.65 0.40
CA LEU A 50 3.03 -0.52 -1.01
C LEU A 50 1.93 -1.01 -1.97
N GLU A 51 1.18 -2.06 -1.60
CA GLU A 51 0.07 -2.54 -2.42
C GLU A 51 -1.03 -1.47 -2.57
N MET A 52 -1.39 -0.81 -1.46
CA MET A 52 -2.40 0.23 -1.48
C MET A 52 -1.89 1.51 -2.14
N LEU A 53 -0.59 1.82 -2.01
CA LEU A 53 0.07 2.89 -2.74
C LEU A 53 0.00 2.66 -4.26
N TYR A 54 0.32 1.44 -4.70
CA TYR A 54 0.21 1.04 -6.12
C TYR A 54 -1.22 1.15 -6.64
N ARG A 55 -2.21 0.64 -5.89
CA ARG A 55 -3.63 0.79 -6.25
C ARG A 55 -4.06 2.25 -6.25
N GLY A 56 -3.58 3.04 -5.30
CA GLY A 56 -3.86 4.46 -5.18
C GLY A 56 -3.29 5.31 -6.30
N LEU A 57 -2.21 4.87 -6.94
CA LEU A 57 -1.59 5.55 -8.09
C LEU A 57 -2.58 5.73 -9.26
N TYR A 58 -3.50 4.78 -9.44
CA TYR A 58 -4.58 4.90 -10.42
C TYR A 58 -5.50 6.08 -10.09
N HIS A 59 -5.89 6.23 -8.83
CA HIS A 59 -6.75 7.33 -8.37
C HIS A 59 -6.04 8.68 -8.51
N PHE A 60 -4.75 8.74 -8.15
CA PHE A 60 -3.93 9.93 -8.37
C PHE A 60 -3.87 10.31 -9.86
N THR A 61 -3.62 9.36 -10.75
CA THR A 61 -3.55 9.63 -12.20
C THR A 61 -4.87 10.20 -12.74
N VAL A 62 -6.01 9.69 -12.27
CA VAL A 62 -7.33 10.23 -12.62
C VAL A 62 -7.53 11.65 -12.07
N ALA A 63 -7.09 11.91 -10.84
CA ALA A 63 -7.16 13.24 -10.23
C ALA A 63 -6.23 14.25 -10.95
N TYR A 64 -5.02 13.82 -11.31
CA TYR A 64 -4.05 14.59 -12.08
C TYR A 64 -4.59 14.97 -13.45
N ASN A 65 -5.13 14.01 -14.19
CA ASN A 65 -5.74 14.27 -15.50
C ASN A 65 -6.96 15.20 -15.43
N LYS A 66 -7.61 15.31 -14.27
CA LYS A 66 -8.72 16.26 -14.01
C LYS A 66 -8.23 17.62 -13.48
N GLY A 67 -6.93 17.82 -13.32
CA GLY A 67 -6.33 19.03 -12.74
C GLY A 67 -6.60 19.21 -11.25
N LYS A 68 -6.98 18.14 -10.54
CA LYS A 68 -7.35 18.18 -9.11
C LYS A 68 -6.17 17.94 -8.16
N ALA A 69 -5.11 17.31 -8.65
CA ALA A 69 -3.91 17.01 -7.88
C ALA A 69 -2.69 17.12 -8.79
N SER A 70 -1.58 17.66 -8.28
CA SER A 70 -0.33 17.81 -9.03
C SER A 70 0.83 17.02 -8.42
N ASP A 71 0.82 16.88 -7.10
CA ASP A 71 1.87 16.21 -6.35
C ASP A 71 1.35 14.88 -5.75
N PRO A 72 1.93 13.73 -6.10
CA PRO A 72 1.53 12.44 -5.54
C PRO A 72 1.77 12.35 -4.03
N ILE A 73 2.82 12.98 -3.50
CA ILE A 73 3.16 12.88 -2.07
C ILE A 73 2.08 13.57 -1.24
N GLN A 74 1.78 14.84 -1.57
CA GLN A 74 0.69 15.60 -0.93
C GLN A 74 -0.68 14.94 -1.14
N TYR A 75 -0.91 14.33 -2.30
CA TYR A 75 -2.17 13.65 -2.58
C TYR A 75 -2.41 12.46 -1.64
N PHE A 76 -1.39 11.65 -1.35
CA PHE A 76 -1.51 10.52 -0.43
C PHE A 76 -1.40 10.92 1.04
N ALA A 77 -0.72 12.03 1.36
CA ALA A 77 -0.63 12.56 2.70
C ALA A 77 -1.90 13.29 3.16
N SER A 78 -2.74 13.76 2.22
CA SER A 78 -3.94 14.53 2.56
C SER A 78 -5.00 13.70 3.29
N ALA A 79 -5.66 14.32 4.28
CA ALA A 79 -6.72 13.69 5.07
C ALA A 79 -7.92 13.24 4.21
N GLU A 80 -8.20 13.95 3.11
CA GLU A 80 -9.30 13.65 2.18
C GLU A 80 -9.10 12.33 1.41
N ASN A 81 -7.86 11.87 1.24
CA ASN A 81 -7.52 10.66 0.49
C ASN A 81 -7.03 9.51 1.41
N GLN A 82 -7.20 9.62 2.74
CA GLN A 82 -6.85 8.55 3.67
C GLN A 82 -7.68 7.28 3.49
N ASP A 83 -8.84 7.37 2.82
CA ASP A 83 -9.70 6.24 2.47
C ASP A 83 -9.01 5.20 1.56
N LEU A 84 -7.93 5.59 0.89
CA LEU A 84 -7.12 4.67 0.07
C LEU A 84 -6.32 3.67 0.93
N ALA A 85 -6.39 3.73 2.26
CA ALA A 85 -5.77 2.81 3.21
C ALA A 85 -4.26 2.57 2.95
N VAL A 86 -3.57 3.61 2.46
CA VAL A 86 -2.11 3.62 2.28
C VAL A 86 -1.42 3.41 3.63
N VAL A 87 -1.96 3.99 4.70
CA VAL A 87 -1.51 3.74 6.08
C VAL A 87 -2.18 2.47 6.62
N LYS A 88 -1.36 1.48 6.96
CA LYS A 88 -1.79 0.24 7.63
C LYS A 88 -2.42 0.55 8.98
N ILE A 89 -3.61 0.00 9.18
CA ILE A 89 -4.34 0.04 10.45
C ILE A 89 -3.60 -0.83 11.48
N LEU A 90 -3.27 -0.26 12.64
CA LEU A 90 -2.79 -1.05 13.77
C LEU A 90 -3.94 -1.91 14.29
N ARG A 91 -3.83 -3.23 14.12
CA ARG A 91 -4.78 -4.15 14.76
C ARG A 91 -4.58 -4.11 16.27
N LYS A 92 -5.69 -4.03 17.01
CA LYS A 92 -5.67 -4.17 18.46
C LYS A 92 -5.04 -5.53 18.81
N PRO A 93 -4.10 -5.61 19.77
CA PRO A 93 -3.56 -6.89 20.19
C PRO A 93 -4.72 -7.81 20.62
N PRO A 94 -4.64 -9.12 20.31
CA PRO A 94 -5.69 -10.05 20.67
C PRO A 94 -5.91 -9.96 22.18
N ALA A 95 -7.16 -9.74 22.59
CA ALA A 95 -7.52 -9.77 24.00
C ALA A 95 -7.09 -11.14 24.55
N ARG A 96 -6.33 -11.14 25.65
CA ARG A 96 -5.98 -12.38 26.33
C ARG A 96 -7.30 -13.03 26.76
N LEU A 97 -7.62 -14.16 26.14
CA LEU A 97 -8.77 -14.96 26.53
C LEU A 97 -8.50 -15.48 27.94
N ASP A 98 -9.40 -15.13 28.87
CA ASP A 98 -9.35 -15.69 30.21
C ASP A 98 -9.84 -17.14 30.14
N PHE A 99 -8.94 -18.08 30.42
CA PHE A 99 -9.22 -19.51 30.48
C PHE A 99 -9.57 -19.99 31.90
N SER A 100 -9.84 -19.07 32.83
CA SER A 100 -10.36 -19.43 34.15
C SER A 100 -11.69 -20.20 34.01
N PRO A 101 -11.99 -21.16 34.89
CA PRO A 101 -13.22 -21.94 34.82
C PRO A 101 -14.49 -21.10 35.00
N PHE A 102 -14.36 -19.87 35.51
CA PHE A 102 -15.43 -18.89 35.66
C PHE A 102 -14.91 -17.49 35.27
N PRO A 103 -14.89 -17.13 33.98
CA PRO A 103 -14.40 -15.84 33.54
C PRO A 103 -15.32 -14.72 34.06
N THR A 104 -14.77 -13.84 34.89
CA THR A 104 -15.53 -12.75 35.51
C THR A 104 -15.58 -11.57 34.54
N ASN A 105 -16.54 -11.58 33.61
CA ASN A 105 -16.77 -10.45 32.72
C ASN A 105 -17.41 -9.29 33.51
N HIS A 106 -16.60 -8.53 34.26
CA HIS A 106 -17.05 -7.26 34.83
C HIS A 106 -17.18 -6.24 33.69
N LEU A 107 -18.34 -6.26 33.02
CA LEU A 107 -18.82 -5.11 32.27
C LEU A 107 -19.17 -4.03 33.30
N THR A 108 -18.17 -3.26 33.72
CA THR A 108 -18.37 -2.04 34.49
C THR A 108 -19.07 -1.02 33.58
N PHE A 109 -20.40 -1.05 33.58
CA PHE A 109 -21.18 0.13 33.20
C PHE A 109 -20.82 1.21 34.21
N PHE A 110 -20.06 2.22 33.78
CA PHE A 110 -19.93 3.46 34.53
C PHE A 110 -21.31 4.11 34.60
N SER A 111 -22.03 3.84 35.69
CA SER A 111 -23.13 4.67 36.16
C SER A 111 -22.58 5.60 37.23
N SER A 112 -22.51 6.88 36.91
CA SER A 112 -22.47 8.00 37.85
C SER A 112 -23.38 9.06 37.23
N SER A 113 -24.63 9.17 37.71
CA SER A 113 -25.06 10.06 38.81
C SER A 113 -24.95 11.52 38.42
#